data_AF-A0A7V2JF45-F1
#
_entry.id   AF-A0A7V2JF45-F1
#
_cell.length_a   1.000
_cell.length_b   1.000
_cell.length_c   1.000
_cell.angle_alpha   90.00
_cell.angle_beta   90.00
_cell.angle_gamma   90.00
#
_symmetry.space_group_name_H-M   'P 1'
#
loop_
_entity.id
_entity.type
_entity.pdbx_description
1 polymer ?
#
loop_
_entity_poly.entity_id
_entity_poly.type
_entity_poly.pdbx_seq_one_letter_code
_entity_poly.pdbx_strand_id
1 'polypeptide(L)'
;MAIKVYYRKELKYDIDDDGKKEDVVLFILKGTAVFKLRRKPPKRLIKEWRKKHIKPGVTANIAIVAREGKRGGHTVLTSIWYDLDHLAEVSLETRQIIYEALKAIPEEKRSEEQKRALAKFKRMKLGGDTVPETVNVYVGPYQESYVRVTKLEEYTKEFWHNILPIGKFYDPRYGEVNITKEMVEKMAENFKNGIPHYKPPVNISHEDIHGKFGDIVEVEAREDGLWAKIALTQDGAKLLEAKRFEYLSAEFTEHYVNKETGEDVGPVLLGVALTNRPAHPKMNPIKLSELYNEIVEMVKQAFQAGMKMKLVAAEDEEAEVKLMVPKVVNTPKDDSPRWDWDWARDGNAILEKFGWEGLAKACAYVDKENYEVQEDGLPHNKQAYKLPHHKLINGKLTLVWGGVRAAMAALLGARGGVDIPVKDKEKVYKHLVAHYKAFDKEPPKFHLSEDELQEVIKKMELEDKVIALEDQIKKLEEEKKGLKEQVKKLSEEKVELEKKLAEAEKEAREKEVELWAKKWLSEGVVPAVVEKAKKVVLEQPEQMKVFDEMFEVLKKPELTKQISESEVDDSKVLSEKVQAAVKMLTGENE
;
A
#
# COMPACT_ATOMS: atom_id res chain seq x y z
N MET A 1 18.13 -13.09 46.18
CA MET A 1 16.68 -13.14 45.90
C MET A 1 16.37 -14.47 45.20
N ALA A 2 15.47 -15.29 45.74
CA ALA A 2 15.05 -16.52 45.07
C ALA A 2 14.20 -16.17 43.84
N ILE A 3 14.62 -16.60 42.65
CA ILE A 3 13.87 -16.39 41.41
C ILE A 3 12.63 -17.29 41.46
N LYS A 4 11.44 -16.69 41.53
CA LYS A 4 10.16 -17.42 41.54
C LYS A 4 9.83 -17.89 40.13
N VAL A 5 9.71 -19.21 39.95
CA VAL A 5 9.30 -19.86 38.70
C VAL A 5 7.79 -20.07 38.74
N TYR A 6 7.08 -19.53 37.74
CA TYR A 6 5.63 -19.60 37.64
C TYR A 6 5.17 -20.78 36.79
N TYR A 7 5.99 -21.18 35.82
CA TYR A 7 5.73 -22.34 34.98
C TYR A 7 7.05 -22.95 34.51
N ARG A 8 7.06 -24.28 34.35
CA ARG A 8 8.20 -25.05 33.84
C ARG A 8 7.70 -26.14 32.92
N LYS A 9 8.26 -26.24 31.70
CA LYS A 9 7.96 -27.30 30.73
C LYS A 9 9.23 -27.74 30.02
N GLU A 10 9.38 -29.04 29.82
CA GLU A 10 10.42 -29.59 28.95
C GLU A 10 9.83 -29.74 27.55
N LEU A 11 10.53 -29.29 26.51
CA LEU A 11 10.08 -29.39 25.14
C LEU A 11 11.25 -29.51 24.17
N LYS A 12 10.96 -29.92 22.93
CA LYS A 12 11.89 -29.86 21.81
C LYS A 12 11.63 -28.60 21.01
N TYR A 13 12.66 -27.77 20.83
CA TYR A 13 12.54 -26.46 20.21
C TYR A 13 13.64 -26.23 19.18
N ASP A 14 13.28 -25.71 18.02
CA ASP A 14 14.23 -25.25 17.01
C ASP A 14 14.66 -23.83 17.38
N ILE A 15 15.92 -23.71 17.78
CA ILE A 15 16.47 -22.43 18.26
C ILE A 15 16.93 -21.57 17.08
N ASP A 16 17.34 -22.22 15.98
CA ASP A 16 18.05 -21.60 14.87
C ASP A 16 17.19 -21.47 13.61
N ASP A 17 15.95 -21.99 13.65
CA ASP A 17 15.01 -22.02 12.52
C ASP A 17 15.61 -22.81 11.33
N ASP A 18 16.42 -23.84 11.63
CA ASP A 18 17.17 -24.68 10.67
C ASP A 18 16.53 -26.07 10.47
N GLY A 19 15.38 -26.30 11.10
CA GLY A 19 14.63 -27.54 11.13
C GLY A 19 15.04 -28.51 12.24
N LYS A 20 16.09 -28.24 13.04
CA LYS A 20 16.60 -29.17 14.06
C LYS A 20 16.15 -28.77 15.47
N LYS A 21 15.25 -29.58 16.04
CA LYS A 21 14.74 -29.36 17.40
C LYS A 21 15.68 -29.95 18.47
N GLU A 22 16.07 -29.14 19.45
CA GLU A 22 16.88 -29.54 20.61
C GLU A 22 16.06 -29.63 21.90
N ASP A 23 16.50 -30.44 22.87
CA ASP A 23 15.85 -30.52 24.18
C ASP A 23 16.14 -29.25 25.01
N VAL A 24 15.08 -28.51 25.30
CA VAL A 24 15.12 -27.28 26.10
C VAL A 24 14.17 -27.35 27.28
N VAL A 25 14.48 -26.58 28.32
CA VAL A 25 13.59 -26.38 29.46
C VAL A 25 13.12 -24.94 29.46
N LEU A 26 11.82 -24.74 29.24
CA LEU A 26 11.17 -23.44 29.33
C LEU A 26 10.82 -23.13 30.78
N PHE A 27 11.14 -21.92 31.21
CA PHE A 27 10.69 -21.32 32.46
C PHE A 27 9.93 -20.03 32.18
N ILE A 28 8.79 -19.84 32.85
CA ILE A 28 8.11 -18.54 32.89
C ILE A 28 8.38 -17.89 34.25
N LEU A 29 8.93 -16.68 34.21
CA LEU A 29 9.25 -15.83 35.35
C LEU A 29 8.31 -14.60 35.37
N LYS A 30 8.51 -13.68 36.32
CA LYS A 30 7.65 -12.50 36.58
C LYS A 30 7.70 -11.40 35.49
N GLY A 31 7.84 -11.77 34.22
CA GLY A 31 8.04 -10.82 33.11
C GLY A 31 8.96 -11.35 32.00
N THR A 32 9.44 -12.59 32.12
CA THR A 32 10.39 -13.14 31.15
C THR A 32 10.14 -14.62 30.93
N ALA A 33 10.21 -15.06 29.68
CA ALA A 33 10.31 -16.46 29.32
C ALA A 33 11.77 -16.83 29.10
N VAL A 34 12.24 -17.92 29.72
CA VAL A 34 13.63 -18.36 29.66
C VAL A 34 13.69 -19.76 29.07
N PHE A 35 14.37 -19.88 27.93
CA PHE A 35 14.68 -21.16 27.30
C PHE A 35 16.07 -21.58 27.73
N LYS A 36 16.15 -22.56 28.64
CA LYS A 36 17.42 -23.13 29.10
C LYS A 36 17.81 -24.29 28.20
N LEU A 37 18.98 -24.18 27.57
CA LEU A 37 19.53 -25.25 26.74
C LEU A 37 20.12 -26.35 27.63
N ARG A 38 19.89 -27.62 27.26
CA ARG A 38 20.53 -28.76 27.94
C ARG A 38 21.96 -29.00 27.47
N ARG A 39 22.34 -28.52 26.28
CA ARG A 39 23.68 -28.68 25.68
C ARG A 39 24.34 -27.31 25.47
N LYS A 40 25.67 -27.31 25.37
CA LYS A 40 26.45 -26.12 25.04
C LYS A 40 26.29 -25.83 23.54
N PRO A 41 25.77 -24.67 23.12
CA PRO A 41 25.54 -24.37 21.72
C PRO A 41 26.86 -24.28 20.95
N PRO A 42 26.87 -24.62 19.64
CA PRO A 42 28.02 -24.46 18.76
C PRO A 42 28.65 -23.05 18.85
N LYS A 43 29.99 -22.97 18.82
CA LYS A 43 30.74 -21.69 18.91
C LYS A 43 30.34 -20.66 17.83
N ARG A 44 29.84 -21.11 16.68
CA ARG A 44 29.38 -20.26 15.58
C ARG A 44 28.14 -19.42 15.98
N LEU A 45 27.17 -20.04 16.64
CA LEU A 45 25.95 -19.39 17.13
C LEU A 45 26.25 -18.31 18.16
N ILE A 46 27.17 -18.59 19.09
CA ILE A 46 27.63 -17.63 20.10
C ILE A 46 28.20 -16.35 19.44
N LYS A 47 28.88 -16.48 18.29
CA LYS A 47 29.41 -15.35 17.52
C LYS A 47 28.33 -14.63 16.71
N GLU A 48 27.40 -15.34 16.09
CA GLU A 48 26.31 -14.75 15.30
C GLU A 48 25.32 -13.98 16.18
N TRP A 49 24.98 -14.51 17.36
CA TRP A 49 24.10 -13.83 18.34
C TRP A 49 24.73 -12.57 18.95
N ARG A 50 26.07 -12.48 19.01
CA ARG A 50 26.78 -11.24 19.40
C ARG A 50 26.84 -10.20 18.28
N LYS A 51 26.73 -10.62 17.02
CA LYS A 51 26.84 -9.74 15.83
C LYS A 51 25.50 -9.15 15.41
N LYS A 52 24.40 -9.91 15.52
CA LYS A 52 23.05 -9.34 15.45
C LYS A 52 22.85 -8.51 16.71
N HIS A 53 22.99 -7.18 16.61
CA HIS A 53 22.54 -6.27 17.65
C HIS A 53 21.14 -6.71 18.08
N ILE A 54 21.03 -7.11 19.33
CA ILE A 54 19.78 -7.63 19.86
C ILE A 54 18.80 -6.46 19.80
N LYS A 55 17.74 -6.61 19.00
CA LYS A 55 16.66 -5.62 18.93
C LYS A 55 16.11 -5.37 20.35
N PRO A 56 15.49 -4.20 20.62
CA PRO A 56 14.99 -3.86 21.95
C PRO A 56 14.18 -5.01 22.57
N GLY A 57 14.60 -5.49 23.75
CA GLY A 57 13.83 -6.43 24.57
C GLY A 57 14.06 -7.93 24.36
N VAL A 58 14.96 -8.36 23.48
CA VAL A 58 15.51 -9.72 23.55
C VAL A 58 16.85 -9.64 24.30
N THR A 59 17.23 -10.64 25.10
CA THR A 59 18.60 -10.70 25.63
C THR A 59 19.13 -12.12 25.64
N ALA A 60 20.08 -12.42 24.76
CA ALA A 60 20.81 -13.69 24.80
C ALA A 60 21.94 -13.59 25.83
N ASN A 61 21.65 -13.89 27.10
CA ASN A 61 22.66 -13.91 28.16
C ASN A 61 23.29 -15.30 28.30
N ILE A 62 24.60 -15.40 28.04
CA ILE A 62 25.42 -16.55 28.44
C ILE A 62 25.84 -16.34 29.89
N ALA A 63 25.17 -17.00 30.83
CA ALA A 63 25.54 -16.97 32.24
C ALA A 63 26.46 -18.16 32.55
N ILE A 64 27.75 -17.89 32.77
CA ILE A 64 28.64 -18.84 33.44
C ILE A 64 28.37 -18.70 34.92
N VAL A 65 27.54 -19.58 35.49
CA VAL A 65 27.33 -19.60 36.94
C VAL A 65 28.47 -20.41 37.56
N ALA A 66 29.43 -19.73 38.19
CA ALA A 66 30.31 -20.38 39.16
C ALA A 66 29.46 -20.77 40.37
N ARG A 67 29.45 -22.05 40.72
CA ARG A 67 28.69 -22.55 41.87
C ARG A 67 29.58 -22.47 43.11
N GLU A 68 29.18 -21.72 44.13
CA GLU A 68 29.69 -21.93 45.49
C GLU A 68 29.17 -23.28 46.00
N GLY A 69 30.03 -24.29 46.01
CA GLY A 69 29.71 -25.61 46.55
C GLY A 69 30.63 -26.71 46.04
N LYS A 70 31.23 -27.46 46.97
CA LYS A 70 32.19 -28.55 46.75
C LYS A 70 31.62 -29.68 45.88
N ARG A 71 31.67 -29.54 44.55
CA ARG A 71 31.73 -30.64 43.56
C ARG A 71 32.03 -30.02 42.19
N GLY A 72 33.27 -30.21 41.73
CA GLY A 72 33.86 -29.54 40.57
C GLY A 72 33.22 -29.90 39.25
N GLY A 73 32.29 -29.06 38.79
CA GLY A 73 31.81 -29.05 37.42
C GLY A 73 31.31 -27.65 37.04
N HIS A 74 32.05 -26.96 36.16
CA HIS A 74 31.57 -25.72 35.55
C HIS A 74 30.39 -26.05 34.63
N THR A 75 29.17 -25.65 35.03
CA THR A 75 27.99 -25.80 34.17
C THR A 75 27.82 -24.51 33.38
N VAL A 76 28.11 -24.53 32.08
CA VAL A 76 27.78 -23.42 31.19
C VAL A 76 26.28 -23.47 30.95
N LEU A 77 25.51 -22.61 31.63
CA LEU A 77 24.10 -22.40 31.32
C LEU A 77 24.00 -21.41 30.16
N THR A 78 23.69 -21.90 28.96
CA THR A 78 23.22 -21.04 27.88
C THR A 78 21.70 -20.98 27.95
N SER A 79 21.19 -19.78 28.17
CA SER A 79 19.77 -19.49 28.28
C SER A 79 19.40 -18.33 27.38
N ILE A 80 18.28 -18.44 26.68
CA ILE A 80 17.71 -17.35 25.88
C ILE A 80 16.59 -16.72 26.69
N TRP A 81 16.62 -15.39 26.85
CA TRP A 81 15.65 -14.64 27.63
C TRP A 81 14.79 -13.80 26.67
N TYR A 82 13.48 -14.00 26.75
CA TYR A 82 12.48 -13.26 26.00
C TYR A 82 11.67 -12.39 26.96
N ASP A 83 11.83 -11.07 26.85
CA ASP A 83 10.98 -10.14 27.55
C ASP A 83 9.55 -10.28 27.05
N LEU A 84 8.62 -10.49 27.98
CA LEU A 84 7.21 -10.66 27.65
C LEU A 84 6.61 -9.37 27.05
N ASP A 85 7.22 -8.21 27.30
CA ASP A 85 6.80 -6.93 26.73
C ASP A 85 7.29 -6.71 25.29
N HIS A 86 8.21 -7.54 24.77
CA HIS A 86 8.79 -7.39 23.43
C HIS A 86 8.53 -8.58 22.49
N LEU A 87 7.51 -9.40 22.81
CA LEU A 87 7.17 -10.61 22.06
C LEU A 87 6.74 -10.38 20.60
N ALA A 88 6.42 -9.14 20.21
CA ALA A 88 6.04 -8.80 18.82
C ALA A 88 7.14 -9.13 17.81
N GLU A 89 8.39 -9.06 18.24
CA GLU A 89 9.58 -9.21 17.41
C GLU A 89 10.13 -10.64 17.41
N VAL A 90 9.47 -11.55 18.12
CA VAL A 90 9.83 -12.96 18.27
C VAL A 90 9.11 -13.80 17.21
N SER A 91 9.69 -14.94 16.79
CA SER A 91 9.05 -15.81 15.79
C SER A 91 7.68 -16.32 16.25
N LEU A 92 6.84 -16.71 15.29
CA LEU A 92 5.48 -17.20 15.56
C LEU A 92 5.48 -18.46 16.43
N GLU A 93 6.36 -19.43 16.13
CA GLU A 93 6.47 -20.69 16.88
C GLU A 93 6.88 -20.45 18.35
N THR A 94 7.88 -19.60 18.61
CA THR A 94 8.28 -19.29 20.00
C THR A 94 7.15 -18.59 20.75
N ARG A 95 6.45 -17.66 20.08
CA ARG A 95 5.32 -16.92 20.64
C ARG A 95 4.21 -17.86 21.10
N GLN A 96 3.87 -18.84 20.28
CA GLN A 96 2.83 -19.82 20.60
C GLN A 96 3.22 -20.70 21.80
N ILE A 97 4.47 -21.14 21.86
CA ILE A 97 5.00 -21.91 22.99
C ILE A 97 4.94 -21.09 24.29
N ILE A 98 5.32 -19.81 24.24
CA ILE A 98 5.25 -18.89 25.39
C ILE A 98 3.79 -18.63 25.79
N TYR A 99 2.90 -18.47 24.82
CA TYR A 99 1.47 -18.26 25.05
C TYR A 99 0.81 -19.45 25.77
N GLU A 100 1.05 -20.67 25.31
CA GLU A 100 0.56 -21.89 25.97
C GLU A 100 1.08 -22.01 27.40
N ALA A 101 2.37 -21.73 27.59
CA ALA A 101 2.99 -21.75 28.91
C ALA A 101 2.39 -20.71 29.86
N LEU A 102 2.02 -19.52 29.37
CA LEU A 102 1.34 -18.49 30.15
C LEU A 102 -0.11 -18.87 30.48
N LYS A 103 -0.85 -19.46 29.52
CA LYS A 103 -2.22 -19.97 29.72
C LYS A 103 -2.26 -21.06 30.79
N ALA A 104 -1.26 -21.93 30.83
CA ALA A 104 -1.17 -23.02 31.80
C ALA A 104 -0.92 -22.56 33.25
N ILE A 105 -0.53 -21.28 33.47
CA ILE A 105 -0.45 -20.71 34.82
C ILE A 105 -1.89 -20.35 35.26
N PRO A 106 -2.37 -20.81 36.43
CA PRO A 106 -3.67 -20.40 36.96
C PRO A 106 -3.76 -18.88 37.08
N GLU A 107 -4.90 -18.29 36.69
CA GLU A 107 -5.07 -16.84 36.58
C GLU A 107 -4.72 -16.07 37.86
N GLU A 108 -5.06 -16.64 39.01
CA GLU A 108 -4.81 -16.09 40.35
C GLU A 108 -3.32 -16.10 40.75
N LYS A 109 -2.52 -16.94 40.07
CA LYS A 109 -1.08 -17.06 40.31
C LYS A 109 -0.25 -16.28 39.29
N ARG A 110 -0.87 -15.69 38.26
CA ARG A 110 -0.19 -14.90 37.24
C ARG A 110 0.24 -13.54 37.79
N SER A 111 1.45 -13.11 37.45
CA SER A 111 1.88 -11.73 37.69
C SER A 111 1.23 -10.76 36.70
N GLU A 112 1.21 -9.47 37.03
CA GLU A 112 0.65 -8.43 36.16
C GLU A 112 1.37 -8.36 34.80
N GLU A 113 2.69 -8.62 34.78
CA GLU A 113 3.47 -8.76 33.54
C GLU A 113 2.98 -9.94 32.67
N GLN A 114 2.59 -11.06 33.28
CA GLN A 114 2.09 -12.24 32.56
C GLN A 114 0.67 -12.05 32.05
N LYS A 115 -0.18 -11.35 32.82
CA LYS A 115 -1.53 -10.96 32.40
C LYS A 115 -1.48 -9.98 31.23
N ARG A 116 -0.60 -8.96 31.30
CA ARG A 116 -0.34 -8.02 30.19
C ARG A 116 0.17 -8.74 28.95
N ALA A 117 1.09 -9.69 29.09
CA ALA A 117 1.58 -10.50 27.98
C ALA A 117 0.47 -11.31 27.30
N LEU A 118 -0.40 -11.98 28.08
CA LEU A 118 -1.57 -12.69 27.55
C LEU A 118 -2.57 -11.76 26.85
N ALA A 119 -2.83 -10.58 27.41
CA ALA A 119 -3.67 -9.57 26.77
C ALA A 119 -3.05 -9.06 25.46
N LYS A 120 -1.73 -8.89 25.43
CA LYS A 120 -0.97 -8.52 24.21
C LYS A 120 -1.10 -9.59 23.14
N PHE A 121 -0.99 -10.87 23.49
CA PHE A 121 -1.22 -11.99 22.58
C PHE A 121 -2.64 -12.01 21.99
N LYS A 122 -3.65 -11.70 22.82
CA LYS A 122 -5.05 -11.58 22.37
C LYS A 122 -5.23 -10.40 21.40
N ARG A 123 -4.68 -9.22 21.71
CA ARG A 123 -4.73 -8.02 20.85
C ARG A 123 -3.99 -8.19 19.53
N MET A 124 -2.88 -8.92 19.55
CA MET A 124 -2.09 -9.26 18.37
C MET A 124 -2.78 -10.29 17.45
N LYS A 125 -3.95 -10.83 17.82
CA LYS A 125 -4.60 -11.99 17.16
C LYS A 125 -3.65 -13.19 16.98
N LEU A 126 -2.64 -13.29 17.83
CA LEU A 126 -1.56 -14.29 17.76
C LEU A 126 -1.69 -15.34 18.87
N GLY A 127 -2.56 -15.10 19.86
CA GLY A 127 -2.83 -16.02 20.94
C GLY A 127 -4.03 -16.90 20.67
N GLY A 128 -3.96 -17.86 19.73
CA GLY A 128 -4.75 -19.10 19.67
C GLY A 128 -6.24 -19.09 20.07
N ASP A 129 -6.93 -17.95 20.08
CA ASP A 129 -8.37 -17.82 20.31
C ASP A 129 -9.11 -17.79 18.95
N THR A 130 -8.37 -18.12 17.88
CA THR A 130 -8.87 -18.55 16.57
C THR A 130 -8.50 -20.02 16.31
N VAL A 131 -8.64 -20.88 17.32
CA VAL A 131 -8.87 -22.30 17.02
C VAL A 131 -10.39 -22.44 16.95
N PRO A 132 -10.99 -22.65 15.77
CA PRO A 132 -12.35 -23.12 15.72
C PRO A 132 -12.41 -24.43 16.51
N GLU A 133 -13.39 -24.58 17.40
CA GLU A 133 -13.82 -25.93 17.78
C GLU A 133 -14.00 -26.70 16.47
N THR A 134 -13.30 -27.83 16.39
CA THR A 134 -13.17 -28.69 15.22
C THR A 134 -14.48 -28.84 14.46
N VAL A 135 -14.58 -28.19 13.30
CA VAL A 135 -15.37 -28.72 12.19
C VAL A 135 -14.35 -29.29 11.22
N ASN A 136 -14.19 -30.61 11.26
CA ASN A 136 -13.43 -31.33 10.24
C ASN A 136 -14.12 -31.11 8.89
N VAL A 137 -13.54 -30.26 8.05
CA VAL A 137 -13.76 -30.34 6.61
C VAL A 137 -12.43 -30.73 6.01
N TYR A 138 -12.37 -31.95 5.47
CA TYR A 138 -11.21 -32.46 4.76
C TYR A 138 -11.04 -31.63 3.48
N VAL A 139 -9.97 -30.84 3.41
CA VAL A 139 -9.51 -30.22 2.16
C VAL A 139 -8.01 -30.51 2.06
N GLY A 140 -7.57 -30.94 0.88
CA GLY A 140 -6.28 -31.59 0.62
C GLY A 140 -5.01 -30.78 0.93
N PRO A 141 -3.83 -31.30 0.55
CA PRO A 141 -2.57 -31.12 1.28
C PRO A 141 -1.81 -29.79 1.10
N TYR A 142 -2.42 -28.69 0.62
CA TYR A 142 -1.72 -27.40 0.48
C TYR A 142 -2.60 -26.18 0.79
N GLN A 143 -2.12 -25.36 1.75
CA GLN A 143 -2.51 -23.98 2.15
C GLN A 143 -3.80 -23.73 2.96
N GLU A 144 -3.63 -23.27 4.20
CA GLU A 144 -4.67 -22.64 5.04
C GLU A 144 -4.76 -21.12 4.78
N SER A 145 -5.98 -20.58 4.64
CA SER A 145 -6.28 -19.14 4.57
C SER A 145 -7.35 -18.78 5.62
N TYR A 146 -7.20 -17.61 6.27
CA TYR A 146 -8.06 -17.15 7.37
C TYR A 146 -9.01 -16.03 6.91
N VAL A 147 -10.31 -16.15 7.21
CA VAL A 147 -11.37 -15.16 6.91
C VAL A 147 -11.55 -14.20 8.10
N ARG A 148 -11.68 -12.88 7.83
CA ARG A 148 -11.99 -11.82 8.82
C ARG A 148 -13.44 -11.35 8.69
N VAL A 149 -14.10 -11.05 9.82
CA VAL A 149 -15.35 -10.25 9.87
C VAL A 149 -15.07 -8.98 10.69
N THR A 150 -15.43 -7.82 10.15
CA THR A 150 -15.02 -6.48 10.62
C THR A 150 -16.15 -5.77 11.39
N LYS A 151 -15.80 -5.03 12.47
CA LYS A 151 -16.68 -4.09 13.19
C LYS A 151 -16.90 -2.81 12.35
N LEU A 152 -18.06 -2.17 12.48
CA LEU A 152 -18.45 -0.92 11.80
C LEU A 152 -17.43 0.21 12.00
N GLU A 153 -16.90 0.75 10.90
CA GLU A 153 -15.86 1.79 10.84
C GLU A 153 -16.49 3.18 10.59
N GLU A 154 -15.99 4.23 11.26
CA GLU A 154 -16.36 5.63 10.97
C GLU A 154 -15.68 6.11 9.68
N TYR A 155 -16.47 6.64 8.74
CA TYR A 155 -15.98 7.23 7.49
C TYR A 155 -15.59 8.69 7.70
N THR A 156 -14.44 9.10 7.18
CA THR A 156 -13.87 10.44 7.45
C THR A 156 -13.64 11.27 6.20
N LYS A 157 -13.66 10.66 5.01
CA LYS A 157 -13.46 11.36 3.73
C LYS A 157 -14.28 10.70 2.63
N GLU A 158 -14.95 11.53 1.83
CA GLU A 158 -15.67 11.10 0.63
C GLU A 158 -15.16 11.85 -0.60
N PHE A 159 -15.00 11.15 -1.73
CA PHE A 159 -14.65 11.78 -3.00
C PHE A 159 -15.11 10.93 -4.19
N TRP A 160 -15.33 11.58 -5.33
CA TRP A 160 -15.59 10.91 -6.60
C TRP A 160 -14.28 10.63 -7.34
N HIS A 161 -14.17 9.45 -7.94
CA HIS A 161 -13.03 9.09 -8.77
C HIS A 161 -13.44 8.18 -9.92
N ASN A 162 -12.84 8.36 -11.10
CA ASN A 162 -12.96 7.42 -12.21
C ASN A 162 -12.14 6.17 -11.87
N ILE A 163 -12.81 5.09 -11.46
CA ILE A 163 -12.17 3.84 -11.01
C ILE A 163 -11.94 2.85 -12.16
N LEU A 164 -12.61 3.04 -13.30
CA LEU A 164 -12.47 2.19 -14.48
C LEU A 164 -12.75 2.99 -15.77
N PRO A 165 -11.73 3.66 -16.35
CA PRO A 165 -11.89 4.45 -17.56
C PRO A 165 -12.26 3.59 -18.77
N ILE A 166 -12.99 4.17 -19.72
CA ILE A 166 -13.31 3.51 -20.99
C ILE A 166 -12.05 3.39 -21.86
N GLY A 167 -11.83 2.21 -22.43
CA GLY A 167 -10.76 1.96 -23.37
C GLY A 167 -10.26 0.53 -23.40
N LYS A 168 -9.35 0.31 -24.35
CA LYS A 168 -8.62 -0.94 -24.52
C LYS A 168 -7.26 -0.86 -23.86
N PHE A 169 -6.89 -1.90 -23.13
CA PHE A 169 -5.57 -2.05 -22.56
C PHE A 169 -5.17 -3.52 -22.51
N TYR A 170 -3.90 -3.79 -22.24
CA TYR A 170 -3.37 -5.14 -22.13
C TYR A 170 -2.88 -5.38 -20.71
N ASP A 171 -3.33 -6.48 -20.10
CA ASP A 171 -2.85 -6.93 -18.79
C ASP A 171 -2.24 -8.34 -18.93
N PRO A 172 -1.02 -8.60 -18.41
CA PRO A 172 -0.39 -9.92 -18.49
C PRO A 172 -1.24 -11.09 -17.94
N ARG A 173 -2.21 -10.81 -17.06
CA ARG A 173 -3.07 -11.82 -16.44
C ARG A 173 -4.30 -12.14 -17.29
N TYR A 174 -4.79 -11.18 -18.06
CA TYR A 174 -6.09 -11.26 -18.74
C TYR A 174 -6.02 -11.11 -20.27
N GLY A 175 -4.88 -10.68 -20.81
CA GLY A 175 -4.72 -10.38 -22.23
C GLY A 175 -5.27 -9.00 -22.60
N GLU A 176 -5.94 -8.91 -23.76
CA GLU A 176 -6.61 -7.68 -24.18
C GLU A 176 -7.90 -7.50 -23.37
N VAL A 177 -7.98 -6.41 -22.61
CA VAL A 177 -9.17 -5.99 -21.86
C VAL A 177 -9.78 -4.79 -22.56
N ASN A 178 -11.07 -4.85 -22.86
CA ASN A 178 -11.80 -3.79 -23.56
C ASN A 178 -12.97 -3.29 -22.71
N ILE A 179 -12.79 -2.17 -22.02
CA ILE A 179 -13.84 -1.53 -21.24
C ILE A 179 -14.73 -0.71 -22.18
N THR A 180 -15.96 -1.18 -22.40
CA THR A 180 -16.97 -0.54 -23.27
C THR A 180 -17.99 0.25 -22.46
N LYS A 181 -18.65 1.24 -23.10
CA LYS A 181 -19.71 2.05 -22.46
C LYS A 181 -20.84 1.20 -21.87
N GLU A 182 -21.28 0.19 -22.62
CA GLU A 182 -22.35 -0.73 -22.19
C GLU A 182 -21.98 -1.51 -20.91
N MET A 183 -20.71 -1.92 -20.80
CA MET A 183 -20.20 -2.63 -19.63
C MET A 183 -20.24 -1.75 -18.37
N VAL A 184 -19.83 -0.48 -18.50
CA VAL A 184 -19.84 0.49 -17.40
C VAL A 184 -21.25 0.84 -16.95
N GLU A 185 -22.16 1.04 -17.90
CA GLU A 185 -23.59 1.26 -17.63
C GLU A 185 -24.20 0.06 -16.89
N LYS A 186 -23.87 -1.16 -17.33
CA LYS A 186 -24.36 -2.38 -16.69
C LYS A 186 -23.83 -2.56 -15.26
N MET A 187 -22.56 -2.25 -15.01
CA MET A 187 -21.99 -2.28 -13.65
C MET A 187 -22.68 -1.29 -12.71
N ALA A 188 -22.94 -0.06 -13.18
CA ALA A 188 -23.64 0.94 -12.38
C ALA A 188 -25.10 0.56 -12.09
N GLU A 189 -25.79 -0.05 -13.06
CA GLU A 189 -27.12 -0.62 -12.87
C GLU A 189 -27.11 -1.75 -11.84
N ASN A 190 -26.20 -2.71 -11.99
CA ASN A 190 -26.08 -3.85 -11.08
C ASN A 190 -25.76 -3.39 -9.65
N PHE A 191 -24.89 -2.40 -9.47
CA PHE A 191 -24.61 -1.80 -8.16
C PHE A 191 -25.88 -1.21 -7.51
N LYS A 192 -26.69 -0.45 -8.27
CA LYS A 192 -27.96 0.12 -7.79
C LYS A 192 -28.98 -0.96 -7.42
N ASN A 193 -28.96 -2.09 -8.11
CA ASN A 193 -29.80 -3.25 -7.83
C ASN A 193 -29.28 -4.11 -6.66
N GLY A 194 -28.20 -3.70 -5.98
CA GLY A 194 -27.63 -4.44 -4.85
C GLY A 194 -26.89 -5.71 -5.28
N ILE A 195 -26.29 -5.70 -6.48
CA ILE A 195 -25.46 -6.78 -7.01
C ILE A 195 -24.00 -6.29 -7.06
N PRO A 196 -23.07 -6.99 -6.38
CA PRO A 196 -23.28 -8.20 -5.60
C PRO A 196 -24.02 -7.92 -4.29
N HIS A 197 -24.58 -8.95 -3.66
CA HIS A 197 -25.35 -8.85 -2.40
C HIS A 197 -24.62 -8.18 -1.22
N TYR A 198 -23.30 -7.98 -1.32
CA TYR A 198 -22.49 -7.27 -0.34
C TYR A 198 -22.08 -5.90 -0.88
N LYS A 199 -21.83 -4.94 0.01
CA LYS A 199 -21.29 -3.63 -0.39
C LYS A 199 -19.85 -3.80 -0.90
N PRO A 200 -19.55 -3.45 -2.15
CA PRO A 200 -18.19 -3.52 -2.69
C PRO A 200 -17.19 -2.73 -1.82
N PRO A 201 -16.14 -3.37 -1.28
CA PRO A 201 -15.20 -2.74 -0.37
C PRO A 201 -14.11 -1.95 -1.11
N VAL A 202 -13.49 -1.03 -0.39
CA VAL A 202 -12.15 -0.52 -0.72
C VAL A 202 -11.12 -1.35 0.04
N ASN A 203 -10.25 -2.08 -0.65
CA ASN A 203 -9.19 -2.90 -0.03
C ASN A 203 -7.79 -2.34 -0.35
N ILE A 204 -6.73 -3.02 0.12
CA ILE A 204 -5.34 -2.67 -0.21
C ILE A 204 -4.84 -3.67 -1.24
N SER A 205 -4.35 -3.18 -2.39
CA SER A 205 -3.65 -3.98 -3.39
C SER A 205 -4.37 -5.25 -3.87
N HIS A 206 -5.71 -5.27 -3.87
CA HIS A 206 -6.53 -6.45 -4.18
C HIS A 206 -6.37 -7.61 -3.17
N GLU A 207 -5.94 -7.30 -1.94
CA GLU A 207 -5.74 -8.26 -0.87
C GLU A 207 -6.75 -8.06 0.27
N ASP A 208 -7.75 -8.93 0.34
CA ASP A 208 -8.77 -8.90 1.40
C ASP A 208 -8.20 -9.21 2.80
N ILE A 209 -7.00 -9.79 2.89
CA ILE A 209 -6.34 -10.14 4.16
C ILE A 209 -6.11 -8.92 5.06
N HIS A 210 -5.96 -7.74 4.44
CA HIS A 210 -5.76 -6.49 5.15
C HIS A 210 -7.06 -5.91 5.73
N GLY A 211 -8.22 -6.39 5.28
CA GLY A 211 -9.52 -5.85 5.61
C GLY A 211 -9.90 -4.66 4.73
N LYS A 212 -10.96 -3.97 5.14
CA LYS A 212 -11.58 -2.87 4.40
C LYS A 212 -11.00 -1.53 4.86
N PHE A 213 -10.78 -0.62 3.92
CA PHE A 213 -10.26 0.75 4.15
C PHE A 213 -11.22 1.84 3.66
N GLY A 214 -12.40 1.44 3.21
CA GLY A 214 -13.46 2.32 2.73
C GLY A 214 -14.59 1.53 2.08
N ASP A 215 -15.66 2.22 1.74
CA ASP A 215 -16.77 1.70 0.94
C ASP A 215 -16.89 2.43 -0.37
N ILE A 216 -17.37 1.71 -1.37
CA ILE A 216 -18.01 2.31 -2.53
C ILE A 216 -19.46 2.60 -2.13
N VAL A 217 -19.82 3.88 -2.04
CA VAL A 217 -21.16 4.29 -1.58
C VAL A 217 -22.11 4.55 -2.75
N GLU A 218 -21.59 5.05 -3.87
CA GLU A 218 -22.35 5.32 -5.09
C GLU A 218 -21.50 5.02 -6.32
N VAL A 219 -22.16 4.63 -7.42
CA VAL A 219 -21.50 4.31 -8.69
C VAL A 219 -22.33 4.88 -9.84
N GLU A 220 -21.64 5.53 -10.77
CA GLU A 220 -22.20 6.17 -11.97
C GLU A 220 -21.38 5.83 -13.20
N ALA A 221 -22.05 5.50 -14.30
CA ALA A 221 -21.43 5.49 -15.61
C ALA A 221 -21.41 6.93 -16.17
N ARG A 222 -20.22 7.42 -16.53
CA ARG A 222 -20.03 8.72 -17.19
C ARG A 222 -19.41 8.51 -18.57
N GLU A 223 -19.31 9.59 -19.36
CA GLU A 223 -18.79 9.52 -20.74
C GLU A 223 -17.39 8.91 -20.85
N ASP A 224 -16.57 9.02 -19.79
CA ASP A 224 -15.16 8.63 -19.77
C ASP A 224 -14.85 7.38 -18.93
N GLY A 225 -15.83 6.77 -18.24
CA GLY A 225 -15.57 5.62 -17.35
C GLY A 225 -16.60 5.36 -16.26
N LEU A 226 -16.27 4.37 -15.40
CA LEU A 226 -17.02 4.06 -14.18
C LEU A 226 -16.52 4.99 -13.09
N TRP A 227 -17.40 5.85 -12.62
CA TRP A 227 -17.12 6.71 -11.48
C TRP A 227 -17.72 6.10 -10.23
N ALA A 228 -16.95 6.13 -9.16
CA ALA A 228 -17.40 5.69 -7.85
C ALA A 228 -17.17 6.79 -6.82
N LYS A 229 -18.15 6.97 -5.94
CA LYS A 229 -18.01 7.75 -4.72
C LYS A 229 -17.41 6.85 -3.65
N ILE A 230 -16.21 7.20 -3.21
CA ILE A 230 -15.42 6.43 -2.27
C ILE A 230 -15.54 7.10 -0.89
N ALA A 231 -16.06 6.36 0.09
CA ALA A 231 -16.06 6.77 1.49
C ALA A 231 -14.94 6.02 2.22
N LEU A 232 -13.86 6.71 2.59
CA LEU A 232 -12.74 6.10 3.29
C LEU A 232 -12.98 6.04 4.79
N THR A 233 -12.57 4.92 5.39
CA THR A 233 -12.44 4.81 6.84
C THR A 233 -11.32 5.73 7.31
N GLN A 234 -11.26 6.00 8.62
CA GLN A 234 -10.17 6.81 9.19
C GLN A 234 -8.78 6.27 8.81
N ASP A 235 -8.59 4.95 8.78
CA ASP A 235 -7.31 4.36 8.41
C ASP A 235 -7.04 4.43 6.90
N GLY A 236 -8.05 4.29 6.05
CA GLY A 236 -7.92 4.54 4.61
C GLY A 236 -7.51 5.98 4.30
N ALA A 237 -8.12 6.96 4.99
CA ALA A 237 -7.79 8.38 4.84
C ALA A 237 -6.33 8.68 5.21
N LYS A 238 -5.82 8.13 6.31
CA LYS A 238 -4.41 8.28 6.73
C LYS A 238 -3.45 7.71 5.68
N LEU A 239 -3.80 6.61 5.03
CA LEU A 239 -2.96 5.99 4.00
C LEU A 239 -2.78 6.90 2.77
N LEU A 240 -3.83 7.62 2.37
CA LEU A 240 -3.75 8.62 1.31
C LEU A 240 -3.00 9.88 1.73
N GLU A 241 -3.26 10.40 2.93
CA GLU A 241 -2.54 11.58 3.46
C GLU A 241 -1.03 11.34 3.58
N ALA A 242 -0.65 10.14 4.01
CA ALA A 242 0.74 9.72 4.09
C ALA A 242 1.35 9.35 2.73
N LYS A 243 0.62 9.56 1.61
CA LYS A 243 1.01 9.18 0.24
C LYS A 243 1.49 7.72 0.13
N ARG A 244 0.89 6.79 0.89
CA ARG A 244 1.22 5.36 0.82
C ARG A 244 0.56 4.67 -0.38
N PHE A 245 -0.59 5.19 -0.81
CA PHE A 245 -1.29 4.77 -2.02
C PHE A 245 -1.73 6.02 -2.80
N GLU A 246 -1.61 5.97 -4.12
CA GLU A 246 -1.89 7.11 -5.00
C GLU A 246 -2.97 6.85 -6.04
N TYR A 247 -3.38 5.59 -6.25
CA TYR A 247 -4.34 5.20 -7.30
C TYR A 247 -5.43 4.28 -6.76
N LEU A 248 -6.51 4.19 -7.53
CA LEU A 248 -7.55 3.17 -7.39
C LEU A 248 -7.48 2.19 -8.57
N SER A 249 -7.88 0.95 -8.33
CA SER A 249 -7.97 -0.09 -9.37
C SER A 249 -9.23 -0.91 -9.13
N ALA A 250 -10.18 -0.86 -10.06
CA ALA A 250 -11.45 -1.57 -9.93
C ALA A 250 -11.26 -3.10 -9.98
N GLU A 251 -12.06 -3.81 -9.19
CA GLU A 251 -12.25 -5.25 -9.24
C GLU A 251 -13.60 -5.54 -9.84
N PHE A 252 -13.63 -6.31 -10.93
CA PHE A 252 -14.89 -6.63 -11.61
C PHE A 252 -14.82 -8.00 -12.27
N THR A 253 -15.98 -8.52 -12.61
CA THR A 253 -16.15 -9.67 -13.51
C THR A 253 -17.09 -9.29 -14.65
N GLU A 254 -16.92 -9.89 -15.82
CA GLU A 254 -17.80 -9.70 -16.98
C GLU A 254 -19.03 -10.62 -16.96
N HIS A 255 -18.93 -11.73 -16.21
CA HIS A 255 -19.95 -12.78 -16.12
C HIS A 255 -20.21 -13.12 -14.66
N TYR A 256 -20.96 -12.25 -13.96
CA TYR A 256 -21.34 -12.51 -12.58
C TYR A 256 -22.59 -13.37 -12.53
N VAL A 257 -22.49 -14.53 -11.90
CA VAL A 257 -23.66 -15.37 -11.61
C VAL A 257 -24.29 -14.92 -10.29
N ASN A 258 -25.54 -14.46 -10.35
CA ASN A 258 -26.30 -14.10 -9.16
C ASN A 258 -26.48 -15.34 -8.26
N LYS A 259 -26.09 -15.21 -7.00
CA LYS A 259 -26.07 -16.32 -6.04
C LYS A 259 -27.47 -16.75 -5.57
N GLU A 260 -28.47 -15.89 -5.72
CA GLU A 260 -29.86 -16.19 -5.37
C GLU A 260 -30.62 -16.83 -6.52
N THR A 261 -30.45 -16.32 -7.75
CA THR A 261 -31.21 -16.77 -8.92
C THR A 261 -30.48 -17.77 -9.80
N GLY A 262 -29.14 -17.83 -9.73
CA GLY A 262 -28.31 -18.64 -10.60
C GLY A 262 -28.14 -18.09 -12.02
N GLU A 263 -28.66 -16.90 -12.30
CA GLU A 263 -28.58 -16.27 -13.63
C GLU A 263 -27.30 -15.45 -13.79
N ASP A 264 -26.72 -15.46 -14.99
CA ASP A 264 -25.64 -14.53 -15.37
C ASP A 264 -26.23 -13.13 -15.56
N VAL A 265 -25.85 -12.20 -14.71
CA VAL A 265 -26.29 -10.80 -14.75
C VAL A 265 -25.25 -9.88 -15.42
N GLY A 266 -24.22 -10.48 -16.01
CA GLY A 266 -23.19 -9.80 -16.78
C GLY A 266 -22.19 -9.05 -15.90
N PRO A 267 -21.69 -7.88 -16.38
CA PRO A 267 -20.62 -7.15 -15.70
C PRO A 267 -21.00 -6.61 -14.32
N VAL A 268 -20.19 -6.91 -13.30
CA VAL A 268 -20.43 -6.49 -11.91
C VAL A 268 -19.14 -5.98 -11.27
N LEU A 269 -19.25 -4.83 -10.58
CA LEU A 269 -18.20 -4.28 -9.73
C LEU A 269 -18.17 -5.02 -8.39
N LEU A 270 -17.02 -5.60 -8.06
CA LEU A 270 -16.82 -6.41 -6.86
C LEU A 270 -16.15 -5.60 -5.73
N GLY A 271 -15.33 -4.62 -6.08
CA GLY A 271 -14.58 -3.81 -5.13
C GLY A 271 -13.64 -2.83 -5.83
N VAL A 272 -12.83 -2.12 -5.04
CA VAL A 272 -11.76 -1.27 -5.55
C VAL A 272 -10.53 -1.34 -4.64
N ALA A 273 -9.35 -1.42 -5.24
CA ALA A 273 -8.11 -1.46 -4.48
C ALA A 273 -7.42 -0.09 -4.41
N LEU A 274 -7.01 0.32 -3.22
CA LEU A 274 -5.96 1.31 -3.03
C LEU A 274 -4.63 0.68 -3.47
N THR A 275 -4.00 1.26 -4.50
CA THR A 275 -2.79 0.68 -5.10
C THR A 275 -1.84 1.75 -5.62
N ASN A 276 -0.59 1.35 -5.84
CA ASN A 276 0.42 2.13 -6.57
C ASN A 276 0.69 1.58 -7.98
N ARG A 277 -0.01 0.52 -8.38
CA ARG A 277 0.15 -0.18 -9.66
C ARG A 277 -1.23 -0.54 -10.22
N PRO A 278 -2.01 0.45 -10.69
CA PRO A 278 -3.30 0.16 -11.31
C PRO A 278 -3.10 -0.64 -12.62
N ALA A 279 -4.02 -1.54 -12.93
CA ALA A 279 -3.97 -2.31 -14.18
C ALA A 279 -4.29 -1.44 -15.40
N HIS A 280 -5.27 -0.55 -15.26
CA HIS A 280 -5.73 0.29 -16.36
C HIS A 280 -4.78 1.51 -16.56
N PRO A 281 -4.15 1.68 -17.74
CA PRO A 281 -3.07 2.64 -17.94
C PRO A 281 -3.51 4.11 -17.97
N LYS A 282 -4.81 4.37 -18.16
CA LYS A 282 -5.39 5.73 -18.08
C LYS A 282 -5.88 6.09 -16.66
N MET A 283 -5.59 5.28 -15.65
CA MET A 283 -5.95 5.63 -14.28
C MET A 283 -5.20 6.88 -13.83
N ASN A 284 -5.96 7.88 -13.41
CA ASN A 284 -5.41 9.10 -12.85
C ASN A 284 -5.05 8.88 -11.37
N PRO A 285 -4.00 9.54 -10.86
CA PRO A 285 -3.77 9.60 -9.42
C PRO A 285 -4.97 10.22 -8.70
N ILE A 286 -5.20 9.83 -7.45
CA ILE A 286 -6.19 10.45 -6.58
C ILE A 286 -5.72 11.89 -6.30
N LYS A 287 -6.36 12.86 -6.94
CA LYS A 287 -6.06 14.28 -6.76
C LYS A 287 -6.85 14.84 -5.58
N LEU A 288 -6.19 15.03 -4.44
CA LEU A 288 -6.77 15.77 -3.29
C LEU A 288 -6.94 17.28 -3.55
N SER A 289 -6.51 17.77 -4.72
CA SER A 289 -6.44 19.20 -5.07
C SER A 289 -7.80 19.87 -5.27
N GLU A 290 -8.88 19.12 -5.49
CA GLU A 290 -10.24 19.70 -5.62
C GLU A 290 -10.75 20.26 -4.28
N LEU A 291 -10.26 19.74 -3.15
CA LEU A 291 -10.60 20.22 -1.81
C LEU A 291 -9.84 21.50 -1.42
N TYR A 292 -8.63 21.70 -1.96
CA TYR A 292 -7.77 22.84 -1.60
C TYR A 292 -8.24 24.14 -2.25
N ASN A 293 -8.73 24.06 -3.49
CA ASN A 293 -9.18 25.24 -4.23
C ASN A 293 -10.50 25.81 -3.69
N GLU A 294 -11.43 24.98 -3.22
CA GLU A 294 -12.67 25.45 -2.58
C GLU A 294 -12.40 26.15 -1.25
N ILE A 295 -11.52 25.59 -0.42
CA ILE A 295 -11.14 26.18 0.87
C ILE A 295 -10.36 27.49 0.65
N VAL A 296 -9.44 27.53 -0.32
CA VAL A 296 -8.65 28.73 -0.62
C VAL A 296 -9.51 29.84 -1.24
N GLU A 297 -10.47 29.52 -2.10
CA GLU A 297 -11.41 30.52 -2.64
C GLU A 297 -12.36 31.04 -1.55
N MET A 298 -12.84 30.18 -0.66
CA MET A 298 -13.67 30.60 0.46
C MET A 298 -12.92 31.54 1.42
N VAL A 299 -11.64 31.28 1.66
CA VAL A 299 -10.76 32.14 2.48
C VAL A 299 -10.41 33.46 1.77
N LYS A 300 -10.15 33.43 0.46
CA LYS A 300 -9.90 34.64 -0.34
C LYS A 300 -11.12 35.57 -0.38
N GLN A 301 -12.31 35.01 -0.56
CA GLN A 301 -13.55 35.76 -0.59
C GLN A 301 -13.85 36.40 0.78
N ALA A 302 -13.62 35.67 1.88
CA ALA A 302 -13.76 36.20 3.23
C ALA A 302 -12.77 37.35 3.54
N PHE A 303 -11.55 37.26 2.99
CA PHE A 303 -10.51 38.29 3.17
C PHE A 303 -10.78 39.55 2.33
N GLN A 304 -11.26 39.39 1.09
CA GLN A 304 -11.59 40.50 0.17
C GLN A 304 -12.85 41.25 0.58
N ALA A 305 -13.81 40.59 1.23
CA ALA A 305 -15.04 41.22 1.74
C ALA A 305 -14.83 42.05 3.02
N GLY A 306 -13.60 42.16 3.54
CA GLY A 306 -13.29 42.97 4.73
C GLY A 306 -13.99 42.49 6.00
N MET A 307 -14.50 41.26 6.02
CA MET A 307 -15.10 40.68 7.22
C MET A 307 -14.01 40.46 8.26
N LYS A 308 -14.08 41.19 9.37
CA LYS A 308 -13.42 40.76 10.60
C LYS A 308 -14.03 39.40 10.96
N MET A 309 -13.31 38.32 10.73
CA MET A 309 -13.66 37.04 11.35
C MET A 309 -13.65 37.23 12.86
N LYS A 310 -14.85 37.35 13.45
CA LYS A 310 -15.09 36.67 14.72
C LYS A 310 -14.79 35.21 14.42
N LEU A 311 -13.71 34.68 14.99
CA LEU A 311 -13.65 33.26 15.29
C LEU A 311 -14.89 32.97 16.14
N VAL A 312 -15.97 32.59 15.47
CA VAL A 312 -17.13 32.02 16.12
C VAL A 312 -16.58 30.74 16.72
N ALA A 313 -16.40 30.76 18.03
CA ALA A 313 -16.53 29.57 18.82
C ALA A 313 -17.80 28.90 18.32
N ALA A 314 -17.65 27.78 17.61
CA ALA A 314 -18.74 26.87 17.44
C ALA A 314 -19.13 26.46 18.86
N GLU A 315 -20.18 27.11 19.37
CA GLU A 315 -21.04 26.53 20.38
C GLU A 315 -21.78 25.40 19.67
N ASP A 316 -21.06 24.29 19.44
CA ASP A 316 -21.66 23.01 19.10
C ASP A 316 -21.90 22.29 20.42
N GLU A 317 -23.13 22.39 20.90
CA GLU A 317 -23.69 21.35 21.74
C GLU A 317 -23.68 20.04 20.93
N GLU A 318 -23.13 18.98 21.53
CA GLU A 318 -22.99 17.59 21.03
C GLU A 318 -21.72 17.21 20.23
N ALA A 319 -20.53 17.46 20.80
CA ALA A 319 -19.33 16.65 20.54
C ALA A 319 -18.47 16.50 21.81
N GLU A 320 -18.84 15.58 22.69
CA GLU A 320 -18.30 15.54 24.06
C GLU A 320 -16.97 14.79 24.28
N VAL A 321 -16.27 14.24 23.25
CA VAL A 321 -15.20 13.23 23.53
C VAL A 321 -13.76 13.53 23.03
N LYS A 322 -13.50 14.51 22.16
CA LYS A 322 -12.12 14.73 21.63
C LYS A 322 -11.53 16.11 21.94
N LEU A 323 -11.16 16.32 23.21
CA LEU A 323 -10.22 17.38 23.59
C LEU A 323 -9.02 16.77 24.34
N MET A 324 -7.81 17.04 23.83
CA MET A 324 -6.51 16.68 24.43
C MET A 324 -6.20 17.54 25.68
N VAL A 325 -6.99 18.60 25.89
CA VAL A 325 -6.99 19.49 27.03
C VAL A 325 -8.32 19.32 27.78
N PRO A 326 -8.31 18.83 29.03
CA PRO A 326 -9.53 18.67 29.81
C PRO A 326 -10.28 20.00 29.96
N LYS A 327 -11.62 19.97 29.99
CA LYS A 327 -12.42 21.17 30.29
C LYS A 327 -12.06 21.69 31.69
N VAL A 328 -12.00 23.02 31.84
CA VAL A 328 -11.81 23.66 33.14
C VAL A 328 -12.98 23.32 34.05
N VAL A 329 -12.72 22.69 35.18
CA VAL A 329 -13.75 22.29 36.14
C VAL A 329 -13.71 23.22 37.34
N ASN A 330 -14.89 23.62 37.85
CA ASN A 330 -14.98 24.38 39.09
C ASN A 330 -14.86 23.43 40.29
N THR A 331 -13.70 23.41 40.92
CA THR A 331 -13.39 22.56 42.09
C THR A 331 -13.04 23.44 43.30
N PRO A 332 -13.11 22.90 44.54
CA PRO A 332 -12.56 23.59 45.71
C PRO A 332 -11.14 24.08 45.44
N LYS A 333 -10.78 25.23 46.00
CA LYS A 333 -9.49 25.89 45.78
C LYS A 333 -8.63 25.83 47.04
N ASP A 334 -7.33 25.64 46.85
CA ASP A 334 -6.30 25.76 47.87
C ASP A 334 -5.23 26.74 47.35
N ASP A 335 -5.13 27.90 48.00
CA ASP A 335 -4.20 28.98 47.63
C ASP A 335 -2.75 28.68 48.02
N SER A 336 -2.46 27.51 48.59
CA SER A 336 -1.12 27.12 49.02
C SER A 336 -0.12 27.20 47.86
N PRO A 337 1.02 27.89 48.06
CA PRO A 337 2.08 27.96 47.05
C PRO A 337 2.89 26.66 46.98
N ARG A 338 2.69 25.74 47.93
CA ARG A 338 3.43 24.48 48.04
C ARG A 338 2.91 23.48 47.00
N TRP A 339 3.83 22.91 46.24
CA TRP A 339 3.54 21.87 45.26
C TRP A 339 4.57 20.76 45.32
N ASP A 340 4.20 19.66 45.94
CA ASP A 340 4.99 18.42 46.08
C ASP A 340 4.24 17.25 45.43
N TRP A 341 3.81 17.43 44.18
CA TRP A 341 3.13 16.38 43.43
C TRP A 341 3.98 15.13 43.30
N ASP A 342 3.38 13.99 43.62
CA ASP A 342 3.98 12.67 43.48
C ASP A 342 3.01 11.72 42.75
N TRP A 343 3.45 11.09 41.66
CA TRP A 343 2.61 10.22 40.85
C TRP A 343 2.19 8.91 41.53
N ALA A 344 2.99 8.42 42.48
CA ALA A 344 2.70 7.21 43.23
C ALA A 344 1.77 7.47 44.42
N ARG A 345 1.82 8.66 45.01
CA ARG A 345 0.92 9.08 46.09
C ARG A 345 -0.32 9.77 45.55
N ASP A 346 -0.15 10.96 44.95
CA ASP A 346 -1.25 11.84 44.56
C ASP A 346 -1.99 11.29 43.32
N GLY A 347 -1.24 10.80 42.34
CA GLY A 347 -1.81 10.20 41.13
C GLY A 347 -2.60 8.91 41.43
N ASN A 348 -2.08 8.03 42.30
CA ASN A 348 -2.84 6.83 42.71
C ASN A 348 -4.07 7.19 43.53
N ALA A 349 -3.97 8.12 44.49
CA ALA A 349 -5.11 8.50 45.32
C ALA A 349 -6.28 9.06 44.49
N ILE A 350 -5.99 9.82 43.42
CA ILE A 350 -7.03 10.31 42.50
C ILE A 350 -7.58 9.16 41.65
N LEU A 351 -6.73 8.27 41.12
CA LEU A 351 -7.18 7.10 40.35
C LEU A 351 -8.08 6.18 41.18
N GLU A 352 -7.70 5.88 42.43
CA GLU A 352 -8.46 5.01 43.32
C GLU A 352 -9.85 5.57 43.63
N LYS A 353 -9.98 6.90 43.74
CA LYS A 353 -11.24 7.54 44.13
C LYS A 353 -12.11 7.99 42.96
N PHE A 354 -11.50 8.48 41.90
CA PHE A 354 -12.18 9.15 40.78
C PHE A 354 -11.81 8.56 39.41
N GLY A 355 -11.00 7.50 39.37
CA GLY A 355 -10.60 6.85 38.12
C GLY A 355 -9.76 7.73 37.21
N TRP A 356 -9.60 7.28 35.97
CA TRP A 356 -8.85 7.97 34.92
C TRP A 356 -9.47 9.31 34.53
N GLU A 357 -10.79 9.43 34.62
CA GLU A 357 -11.50 10.70 34.39
C GLU A 357 -11.13 11.75 35.45
N GLY A 358 -11.05 11.35 36.72
CA GLY A 358 -10.57 12.21 37.78
C GLY A 358 -9.12 12.65 37.57
N LEU A 359 -8.27 11.74 37.08
CA LEU A 359 -6.88 12.06 36.75
C LEU A 359 -6.77 12.99 35.54
N ALA A 360 -7.63 12.82 34.54
CA ALA A 360 -7.76 13.74 33.42
C ALA A 360 -8.10 15.14 33.93
N LYS A 361 -9.14 15.28 34.76
CA LYS A 361 -9.52 16.57 35.37
C LYS A 361 -8.41 17.19 36.23
N ALA A 362 -7.53 16.36 36.81
CA ALA A 362 -6.43 16.82 37.63
C ALA A 362 -5.23 17.37 36.83
N CYS A 363 -5.15 17.08 35.54
CA CYS A 363 -4.03 17.37 34.65
C CYS A 363 -4.43 18.35 33.54
N ALA A 364 -3.50 19.16 33.05
CA ALA A 364 -3.84 20.17 32.03
C ALA A 364 -3.80 19.61 30.61
N TYR A 365 -3.29 18.40 30.44
CA TYR A 365 -3.15 17.75 29.13
C TYR A 365 -3.18 16.23 29.27
N VAL A 366 -3.81 15.58 28.29
CA VAL A 366 -3.90 14.13 28.17
C VAL A 366 -3.47 13.72 26.78
N ASP A 367 -2.33 13.04 26.69
CA ASP A 367 -1.78 12.54 25.44
C ASP A 367 -2.55 11.30 24.97
N LYS A 368 -3.48 11.51 24.05
CA LYS A 368 -4.25 10.45 23.38
C LYS A 368 -3.62 9.98 22.07
N GLU A 369 -2.56 10.64 21.59
CA GLU A 369 -1.90 10.32 20.31
C GLU A 369 -0.84 9.22 20.52
N ASN A 370 -0.02 9.35 21.55
CA ASN A 370 1.09 8.42 21.82
C ASN A 370 0.73 7.27 22.77
N TYR A 371 -0.48 7.27 23.34
CA TYR A 371 -0.92 6.28 24.32
C TYR A 371 -2.25 5.63 23.92
N GLU A 372 -2.37 4.32 24.17
CA GLU A 372 -3.57 3.55 23.87
C GLU A 372 -4.76 4.00 24.74
N VAL A 373 -5.80 4.48 24.06
CA VAL A 373 -7.07 4.92 24.64
C VAL A 373 -7.96 3.70 24.91
N GLN A 374 -8.56 3.61 26.09
CA GLN A 374 -9.49 2.53 26.44
C GLN A 374 -10.93 2.88 26.05
N GLU A 375 -11.89 1.99 26.37
CA GLU A 375 -13.32 2.17 26.04
C GLU A 375 -13.94 3.44 26.63
N ASP A 376 -13.38 3.97 27.72
CA ASP A 376 -13.79 5.23 28.35
C ASP A 376 -13.23 6.49 27.67
N GLY A 377 -12.56 6.34 26.53
CA GLY A 377 -12.01 7.45 25.76
C GLY A 377 -10.78 8.09 26.40
N LEU A 378 -10.17 7.47 27.42
CA LEU A 378 -8.96 7.95 28.10
C LEU A 378 -7.82 6.91 28.07
N PRO A 379 -6.56 7.34 28.03
CA PRO A 379 -5.42 6.44 28.13
C PRO A 379 -5.29 5.93 29.57
N HIS A 380 -5.22 4.61 29.78
CA HIS A 380 -4.98 4.02 31.10
C HIS A 380 -3.48 3.92 31.40
N ASN A 381 -2.76 5.01 31.16
CA ASN A 381 -1.35 5.14 31.43
C ASN A 381 -1.06 6.54 32.00
N LYS A 382 -0.54 6.60 33.23
CA LYS A 382 -0.24 7.87 33.90
C LYS A 382 0.73 8.76 33.13
N GLN A 383 1.62 8.19 32.33
CA GLN A 383 2.58 8.97 31.54
C GLN A 383 1.90 9.81 30.46
N ALA A 384 0.68 9.46 30.04
CA ALA A 384 -0.12 10.25 29.11
C ALA A 384 -0.62 11.56 29.74
N TYR A 385 -0.70 11.64 31.07
CA TYR A 385 -1.25 12.79 31.77
C TYR A 385 -0.12 13.75 32.14
N LYS A 386 -0.20 14.98 31.66
CA LYS A 386 0.85 15.98 31.85
C LYS A 386 0.31 17.18 32.64
N LEU A 387 1.24 17.88 33.31
CA LEU A 387 0.95 19.13 34.01
C LEU A 387 -0.16 19.00 35.08
N PRO A 388 0.07 18.15 36.11
CA PRO A 388 -0.87 18.03 37.22
C PRO A 388 -0.99 19.36 37.97
N HIS A 389 -2.21 19.74 38.31
CA HIS A 389 -2.51 21.01 38.99
C HIS A 389 -3.67 20.93 40.00
N HIS A 390 -4.28 19.75 40.16
CA HIS A 390 -5.20 19.44 41.26
C HIS A 390 -4.63 18.35 42.16
N LYS A 391 -5.09 18.28 43.42
CA LYS A 391 -4.80 17.19 44.37
C LYS A 391 -6.07 16.68 45.04
N LEU A 392 -5.99 15.49 45.61
CA LEU A 392 -7.03 14.97 46.50
C LEU A 392 -6.83 15.54 47.91
N ILE A 393 -7.70 16.46 48.34
CA ILE A 393 -7.67 17.08 49.67
C ILE A 393 -9.03 16.86 50.34
N ASN A 394 -9.04 16.30 51.55
CA ASN A 394 -10.28 15.96 52.29
C ASN A 394 -11.27 15.15 51.44
N GLY A 395 -10.74 14.26 50.60
CA GLY A 395 -11.52 13.42 49.71
C GLY A 395 -12.17 14.15 48.52
N LYS A 396 -11.84 15.42 48.26
CA LYS A 396 -12.31 16.18 47.09
C LYS A 396 -11.15 16.51 46.17
N LEU A 397 -11.38 16.43 44.86
CA LEU A 397 -10.43 16.96 43.89
C LEU A 397 -10.40 18.48 44.06
N THR A 398 -9.23 19.02 44.40
CA THR A 398 -9.03 20.42 44.81
C THR A 398 -7.97 21.04 43.94
N LEU A 399 -8.28 22.18 43.32
CA LEU A 399 -7.36 22.98 42.53
C LEU A 399 -6.35 23.65 43.46
N VAL A 400 -5.05 23.45 43.24
CA VAL A 400 -4.01 23.98 44.13
C VAL A 400 -3.18 25.02 43.38
N TRP A 401 -3.04 26.22 43.96
CA TRP A 401 -2.31 27.32 43.34
C TRP A 401 -0.86 26.96 42.99
N GLY A 402 -0.15 26.31 43.92
CA GLY A 402 1.20 25.82 43.68
C GLY A 402 1.30 24.90 42.44
N GLY A 403 0.26 24.10 42.18
CA GLY A 403 0.19 23.20 41.02
C GLY A 403 -0.07 23.92 39.72
N VAL A 404 -0.99 24.88 39.71
CA VAL A 404 -1.25 25.74 38.53
C VAL A 404 0.01 26.50 38.13
N ARG A 405 0.73 27.08 39.10
CA ARG A 405 2.00 27.77 38.86
C ARG A 405 3.08 26.84 38.32
N ALA A 406 3.23 25.64 38.91
CA ALA A 406 4.20 24.65 38.46
C ALA A 406 3.91 24.13 37.05
N ALA A 407 2.63 23.87 36.74
CA ALA A 407 2.18 23.48 35.42
C ALA A 407 2.46 24.56 34.37
N MET A 408 2.16 25.83 34.67
CA MET A 408 2.42 26.94 33.76
C MET A 408 3.92 27.15 33.52
N ALA A 409 4.74 27.06 34.58
CA ALA A 409 6.18 27.18 34.44
C ALA A 409 6.78 26.06 33.57
N ALA A 410 6.34 24.80 33.76
CA ALA A 410 6.79 23.68 32.95
C ALA A 410 6.33 23.79 31.49
N LEU A 411 5.12 24.29 31.23
CA LEU A 411 4.64 24.55 29.87
C LEU A 411 5.53 25.56 29.13
N LEU A 412 5.97 26.60 29.83
CA LEU A 412 6.85 27.66 29.30
C LEU A 412 8.35 27.30 29.37
N GLY A 413 8.70 26.03 29.57
CA GLY A 413 10.08 25.55 29.44
C GLY A 413 10.88 25.43 30.74
N ALA A 414 10.30 25.77 31.91
CA ALA A 414 11.01 25.56 33.17
C ALA A 414 11.27 24.06 33.41
N ARG A 415 12.41 23.72 34.02
CA ARG A 415 12.83 22.33 34.34
C ARG A 415 12.92 21.40 33.12
N GLY A 416 13.34 21.92 31.97
CA GLY A 416 13.45 21.14 30.73
C GLY A 416 12.14 21.05 29.95
N GLY A 417 11.11 21.79 30.37
CA GLY A 417 9.84 21.86 29.67
C GLY A 417 8.94 20.65 29.92
N VAL A 418 7.98 20.49 29.02
CA VAL A 418 7.05 19.37 29.01
C VAL A 418 6.93 18.84 27.59
N ASP A 419 6.87 17.52 27.49
CA ASP A 419 6.65 16.80 26.25
C ASP A 419 5.18 16.94 25.81
N ILE A 420 4.90 18.01 25.07
CA ILE A 420 3.61 18.37 24.47
C ILE A 420 3.89 18.94 23.08
N PRO A 421 3.19 18.49 22.02
CA PRO A 421 3.31 19.04 20.67
C PRO A 421 3.09 20.56 20.64
N VAL A 422 3.92 21.27 19.87
CA VAL A 422 3.86 22.75 19.75
C VAL A 422 2.45 23.24 19.39
N LYS A 423 1.74 22.51 18.52
CA LYS A 423 0.35 22.79 18.09
C LYS A 423 -0.67 22.85 19.24
N ASP A 424 -0.40 22.19 20.37
CA ASP A 424 -1.33 22.08 21.50
C ASP A 424 -0.94 22.95 22.70
N LYS A 425 0.29 23.46 22.74
CA LYS A 425 0.78 24.29 23.86
C LYS A 425 -0.04 25.54 24.10
N GLU A 426 -0.52 26.21 23.04
CA GLU A 426 -1.36 27.40 23.19
C GLU A 426 -2.71 27.07 23.84
N LYS A 427 -3.29 25.91 23.52
CA LYS A 427 -4.56 25.45 24.11
C LYS A 427 -4.38 25.12 25.60
N VAL A 428 -3.30 24.42 25.95
CA VAL A 428 -2.93 24.13 27.35
C VAL A 428 -2.65 25.42 28.12
N TYR A 429 -2.01 26.41 27.49
CA TYR A 429 -1.79 27.73 28.09
C TYR A 429 -3.13 28.41 28.41
N LYS A 430 -4.09 28.44 27.47
CA LYS A 430 -5.43 29.01 27.69
C LYS A 430 -6.18 28.31 28.83
N HIS A 431 -6.06 26.99 28.95
CA HIS A 431 -6.59 26.23 30.09
C HIS A 431 -6.00 26.68 31.42
N LEU A 432 -4.68 26.79 31.52
CA LEU A 432 -4.02 27.26 32.73
C LEU A 432 -4.34 28.73 33.03
N VAL A 433 -4.48 29.59 32.02
CA VAL A 433 -4.93 30.98 32.18
C VAL A 433 -6.30 31.05 32.86
N ALA A 434 -7.23 30.16 32.52
CA ALA A 434 -8.53 30.10 33.19
C ALA A 434 -8.37 29.78 34.70
N HIS A 435 -7.44 28.90 35.06
CA HIS A 435 -7.13 28.63 36.47
C HIS A 435 -6.39 29.80 37.16
N TYR A 436 -5.53 30.54 36.47
CA TYR A 436 -4.94 31.78 37.01
C TYR A 436 -6.02 32.80 37.37
N LYS A 437 -7.01 32.99 36.48
CA LYS A 437 -8.18 33.84 36.77
C LYS A 437 -8.97 33.33 37.97
N ALA A 438 -9.09 32.01 38.15
CA ALA A 438 -9.78 31.44 39.31
C ALA A 438 -9.10 31.77 40.66
N PHE A 439 -7.82 32.16 40.67
CA PHE A 439 -7.07 32.61 41.85
C PHE A 439 -6.84 34.13 41.88
N ASP A 440 -7.48 34.88 40.98
CA ASP A 440 -7.27 36.33 40.81
C ASP A 440 -5.78 36.69 40.61
N LYS A 441 -5.08 35.90 39.78
CA LYS A 441 -3.66 36.09 39.43
C LYS A 441 -3.48 36.36 37.94
N GLU A 442 -2.45 37.14 37.62
CA GLU A 442 -2.05 37.38 36.23
C GLU A 442 -1.14 36.26 35.71
N PRO A 443 -1.44 35.68 34.52
CA PRO A 443 -0.60 34.65 33.92
C PRO A 443 0.67 35.26 33.29
N PRO A 444 1.82 34.54 33.31
CA PRO A 444 2.99 34.91 32.53
C PRO A 444 2.68 34.95 31.03
N LYS A 445 3.41 35.78 30.25
CA LYS A 445 3.24 35.83 28.79
C LYS A 445 3.58 34.48 28.14
N PHE A 446 2.79 34.07 27.17
CA PHE A 446 3.09 32.89 26.36
C PHE A 446 4.33 33.14 25.48
N HIS A 447 5.22 32.16 25.43
CA HIS A 447 6.36 32.13 24.53
C HIS A 447 6.75 30.66 24.25
N LEU A 448 7.38 30.43 23.10
CA LEU A 448 8.01 29.14 22.76
C LEU A 448 9.51 29.20 23.07
N SER A 449 10.16 28.04 23.19
CA SER A 449 11.62 27.98 23.30
C SER A 449 12.30 28.25 21.95
N GLU A 450 13.60 28.55 21.97
CA GLU A 450 14.39 28.73 20.73
C GLU A 450 14.36 27.46 19.87
N ASP A 451 14.54 26.28 20.49
CA ASP A 451 14.52 24.99 19.79
C ASP A 451 13.16 24.72 19.10
N GLU A 452 12.07 25.12 19.75
CA GLU A 452 10.71 24.98 19.21
C GLU A 452 10.45 25.95 18.04
N LEU A 453 10.99 27.17 18.13
CA LEU A 453 10.94 28.13 17.03
C LEU A 453 11.75 27.63 15.83
N GLN A 454 12.93 27.04 16.06
CA GLN A 454 13.74 26.43 15.00
C GLN A 454 13.04 25.24 14.34
N GLU A 455 12.32 24.42 15.11
CA GLU A 455 11.53 23.30 14.56
C GLU A 455 10.41 23.80 13.65
N VAL A 456 9.71 24.86 14.05
CA VAL A 456 8.66 25.50 13.24
C VAL A 456 9.24 26.11 11.97
N ILE A 457 10.34 26.87 12.06
CA ILE A 457 11.02 27.46 10.91
C ILE A 457 11.47 26.38 9.92
N LYS A 458 12.10 25.31 10.42
CA LYS A 458 12.55 24.19 9.58
C LYS A 458 11.39 23.50 8.87
N LYS A 459 10.24 23.37 9.53
CA LYS A 459 9.05 22.78 8.92
C LYS A 459 8.49 23.68 7.81
N MET A 460 8.46 24.99 8.02
CA MET A 460 8.07 25.95 6.98
C MET A 460 9.01 25.90 5.78
N GLU A 461 10.33 25.87 6.00
CA GLU A 461 11.32 25.74 4.93
C GLU A 461 11.18 24.44 4.13
N LEU A 462 10.76 23.35 4.79
CA LEU A 462 10.47 22.08 4.13
C LEU A 462 9.20 22.17 3.28
N GLU A 463 8.15 22.81 3.78
CA GLU A 463 6.91 23.05 3.03
C GLU A 463 7.17 23.88 1.76
N ASP A 464 7.97 24.95 1.85
CA ASP A 464 8.37 25.75 0.70
C ASP A 464 9.15 24.94 -0.36
N LYS A 465 10.04 24.05 0.09
CA LYS A 465 10.79 23.16 -0.82
C LYS A 465 9.89 22.13 -1.50
N VAL A 466 8.89 21.61 -0.79
CA VAL A 466 7.90 20.68 -1.36
C VAL A 466 7.13 21.37 -2.48
N ILE A 467 6.65 22.60 -2.25
CA ILE A 467 5.95 23.39 -3.27
C ILE A 467 6.83 23.59 -4.51
N ALA A 468 8.09 23.97 -4.31
CA ALA A 468 9.02 24.17 -5.43
C ALA A 468 9.29 22.89 -6.24
N LEU A 469 9.34 21.73 -5.58
CA LEU A 469 9.49 20.43 -6.26
C LEU A 469 8.22 20.01 -7.01
N GLU A 470 7.05 20.28 -6.45
CA GLU A 470 5.77 20.00 -7.12
C GLU A 470 5.63 20.82 -8.42
N ASP A 471 6.04 22.09 -8.41
CA ASP A 471 6.09 22.92 -9.63
C ASP A 471 7.08 22.39 -10.68
N GLN A 472 8.24 21.86 -10.26
CA GLN A 472 9.21 21.24 -11.17
C GLN A 472 8.66 19.96 -11.80
N ILE A 473 8.01 19.11 -11.02
CA ILE A 473 7.39 17.87 -11.51
C ILE A 473 6.34 18.21 -12.58
N LYS A 474 5.48 19.21 -12.32
CA LYS A 474 4.46 19.64 -13.27
C LYS A 474 5.05 20.09 -14.61
N LYS A 475 6.14 20.87 -14.60
CA LYS A 475 6.84 21.29 -15.83
C LYS A 475 7.39 20.09 -16.61
N LEU A 476 8.03 19.15 -15.93
CA LEU A 476 8.58 17.94 -16.57
C LEU A 476 7.49 17.04 -17.15
N GLU A 477 6.31 16.97 -16.52
CA GLU A 477 5.15 16.23 -17.06
C GLU A 477 4.61 16.87 -18.35
N GLU A 478 4.55 18.20 -18.42
CA GLU A 478 4.14 18.92 -19.62
C GLU A 478 5.15 18.72 -20.76
N GLU A 479 6.46 18.82 -20.49
CA GLU A 479 7.52 18.53 -21.46
C GLU A 479 7.46 17.08 -21.98
N LYS A 480 7.27 16.11 -21.08
CA LYS A 480 7.13 14.69 -21.44
C LYS A 480 5.92 14.45 -22.34
N LYS A 481 4.80 15.13 -22.08
CA LYS A 481 3.60 15.06 -22.94
C LYS A 481 3.90 15.61 -24.34
N GLY A 482 4.56 16.77 -24.42
CA GLY A 482 4.95 17.37 -25.70
C GLY A 482 5.86 16.47 -26.53
N LEU A 483 6.88 15.88 -25.91
CA LEU A 483 7.78 14.93 -26.57
C LEU A 483 7.05 13.66 -27.05
N LYS A 484 6.08 13.16 -26.28
CA LYS A 484 5.28 11.99 -26.67
C LYS A 484 4.43 12.26 -27.92
N GLU A 485 3.86 13.45 -28.03
CA GLU A 485 3.10 13.89 -29.20
C GLU A 485 4.00 13.97 -30.45
N GLN A 486 5.21 14.52 -30.30
CA GLN A 486 6.19 14.58 -31.39
C GLN A 486 6.61 13.18 -31.86
N VAL A 487 6.89 12.26 -30.93
CA VAL A 487 7.23 10.86 -31.28
C VAL A 487 6.10 10.18 -32.04
N LYS A 488 4.84 10.42 -31.64
CA LYS A 488 3.68 9.87 -32.33
C LYS A 488 3.60 10.39 -33.78
N LYS A 489 3.71 11.71 -33.96
CA LYS A 489 3.67 12.33 -35.28
C LYS A 489 4.77 11.80 -36.21
N LEU A 490 6.01 11.73 -35.72
CA LEU A 490 7.12 11.16 -36.48
C LEU A 490 6.92 9.69 -36.83
N SER A 491 6.27 8.92 -35.96
CA SER A 491 5.97 7.51 -36.25
C SER A 491 4.93 7.34 -37.35
N GLU A 492 3.91 8.21 -37.40
CA GLU A 492 2.89 8.21 -38.46
C GLU A 492 3.50 8.64 -39.81
N GLU A 493 4.31 9.71 -39.81
CA GLU A 493 5.05 10.17 -40.99
C GLU A 493 5.97 9.07 -41.55
N LYS A 494 6.63 8.31 -40.67
CA LYS A 494 7.48 7.18 -41.07
C LYS A 494 6.70 6.09 -41.82
N VAL A 495 5.54 5.69 -41.30
CA VAL A 495 4.68 4.66 -41.95
C VAL A 495 4.19 5.14 -43.31
N GLU A 496 3.82 6.42 -43.43
CA GLU A 496 3.37 6.98 -44.70
C GLU A 496 4.51 7.02 -45.74
N LEU A 497 5.72 7.38 -45.32
CA LEU A 497 6.90 7.35 -46.17
C LEU A 497 7.27 5.93 -46.61
N GLU A 498 7.17 4.94 -45.72
CA GLU A 498 7.42 3.53 -46.06
C GLU A 498 6.41 3.03 -47.11
N LYS A 499 5.14 3.41 -47.01
CA LYS A 499 4.12 3.07 -48.02
C LYS A 499 4.43 3.71 -49.37
N LYS A 500 4.77 5.01 -49.39
CA LYS A 500 5.15 5.73 -50.62
C LYS A 500 6.40 5.13 -51.26
N LEU A 501 7.36 4.71 -50.45
CA LEU A 501 8.57 4.02 -50.93
C LEU A 501 8.21 2.69 -51.60
N ALA A 502 7.36 1.86 -50.97
CA ALA A 502 6.93 0.59 -51.53
C ALA A 502 6.15 0.75 -52.86
N GLU A 503 5.28 1.76 -52.96
CA GLU A 503 4.57 2.09 -54.20
C GLU A 503 5.55 2.52 -55.31
N ALA A 504 6.50 3.41 -54.98
CA ALA A 504 7.52 3.85 -55.93
C ALA A 504 8.44 2.71 -56.40
N GLU A 505 8.82 1.78 -55.51
CA GLU A 505 9.58 0.58 -55.86
C GLU A 505 8.80 -0.35 -56.79
N LYS A 506 7.50 -0.53 -56.55
CA LYS A 506 6.62 -1.32 -57.43
C LYS A 506 6.52 -0.70 -58.82
N GLU A 507 6.29 0.61 -58.91
CA GLU A 507 6.23 1.30 -60.21
C GLU A 507 7.57 1.24 -60.96
N ALA A 508 8.70 1.39 -60.25
CA ALA A 508 10.02 1.27 -60.85
C ALA A 508 10.24 -0.14 -61.41
N ARG A 509 9.81 -1.18 -60.66
CA ARG A 509 9.88 -2.58 -61.08
C ARG A 509 9.00 -2.86 -62.30
N GLU A 510 7.78 -2.36 -62.33
CA GLU A 510 6.90 -2.50 -63.50
C GLU A 510 7.53 -1.88 -64.76
N LYS A 511 8.10 -0.68 -64.65
CA LYS A 511 8.81 -0.01 -65.75
C LYS A 511 10.04 -0.78 -66.22
N GLU A 512 10.82 -1.34 -65.28
CA GLU A 512 12.00 -2.16 -65.59
C GLU A 512 11.62 -3.43 -66.36
N VAL A 513 10.60 -4.16 -65.90
CA VAL A 513 10.12 -5.38 -66.58
C VAL A 513 9.50 -5.04 -67.94
N GLU A 514 8.84 -3.88 -68.10
CA GLU A 514 8.37 -3.44 -69.42
C GLU A 514 9.50 -3.14 -70.40
N LEU A 515 10.56 -2.45 -69.96
CA LEU A 515 11.73 -2.17 -70.79
C LEU A 515 12.42 -3.47 -71.19
N TRP A 516 12.56 -4.40 -70.25
CA TRP A 516 13.09 -5.74 -70.48
C TRP A 516 12.25 -6.55 -71.49
N ALA A 517 10.93 -6.55 -71.35
CA ALA A 517 10.04 -7.22 -72.29
C ALA A 517 10.13 -6.62 -73.71
N LYS A 518 10.16 -5.28 -73.81
CA LYS A 518 10.34 -4.56 -75.09
C LYS A 518 11.66 -4.92 -75.77
N LYS A 519 12.75 -5.04 -75.01
CA LYS A 519 14.06 -5.49 -75.51
C LYS A 519 13.92 -6.86 -76.18
N TRP A 520 13.38 -7.85 -75.48
CA TRP A 520 13.29 -9.22 -76.01
C TRP A 520 12.30 -9.38 -77.17
N LEU A 521 11.23 -8.59 -77.20
CA LEU A 521 10.34 -8.49 -78.36
C LEU A 521 11.08 -7.97 -79.60
N SER A 522 11.94 -6.95 -79.45
CA SER A 522 12.75 -6.40 -80.55
C SER A 522 13.85 -7.35 -81.03
N GLU A 523 14.29 -8.26 -80.15
CA GLU A 523 15.28 -9.29 -80.44
C GLU A 523 14.69 -10.54 -81.13
N GLY A 524 13.37 -10.58 -81.36
CA GLY A 524 12.70 -11.61 -82.17
C GLY A 524 12.05 -12.76 -81.39
N VAL A 525 11.94 -12.64 -80.06
CA VAL A 525 11.25 -13.63 -79.20
C VAL A 525 9.73 -13.52 -79.38
N VAL A 526 9.04 -14.67 -79.37
CA VAL A 526 7.59 -14.75 -79.62
C VAL A 526 6.80 -13.95 -78.56
N PRO A 527 5.88 -13.05 -78.96
CA PRO A 527 5.17 -12.16 -78.03
C PRO A 527 4.40 -12.86 -76.92
N ALA A 528 3.75 -13.99 -77.22
CA ALA A 528 3.00 -14.77 -76.23
C ALA A 528 3.89 -15.35 -75.12
N VAL A 529 5.16 -15.62 -75.41
CA VAL A 529 6.14 -16.16 -74.45
C VAL A 529 6.67 -15.02 -73.57
N VAL A 530 6.98 -13.86 -74.16
CA VAL A 530 7.43 -12.67 -73.42
C VAL A 530 6.35 -12.18 -72.46
N GLU A 531 5.08 -12.18 -72.87
CA GLU A 531 3.96 -11.78 -72.00
C GLU A 531 3.74 -12.74 -70.81
N LYS A 532 3.92 -14.05 -71.01
CA LYS A 532 3.88 -15.01 -69.90
C LYS A 532 5.06 -14.81 -68.94
N ALA A 533 6.26 -14.62 -69.46
CA ALA A 533 7.45 -14.36 -68.65
C ALA A 533 7.35 -13.04 -67.88
N LYS A 534 6.80 -11.98 -68.51
CA LYS A 534 6.53 -10.68 -67.87
C LYS A 534 5.72 -10.83 -66.58
N LYS A 535 4.70 -11.68 -66.58
CA LYS A 535 3.89 -11.95 -65.37
C LYS A 535 4.69 -12.61 -64.27
N VAL A 536 5.51 -13.61 -64.62
CA VAL A 536 6.34 -14.35 -63.65
C VAL A 536 7.43 -13.45 -63.07
N VAL A 537 8.07 -12.62 -63.90
CA VAL A 537 9.15 -11.70 -63.47
C VAL A 537 8.62 -10.54 -62.62
N LEU A 538 7.38 -10.09 -62.84
CA LEU A 538 6.73 -9.11 -61.97
C LEU A 538 6.51 -9.63 -60.54
N GLU A 539 6.24 -10.93 -60.39
CA GLU A 539 6.06 -11.58 -59.09
C GLU A 539 7.39 -12.07 -58.48
N GLN A 540 8.33 -12.50 -59.31
CA GLN A 540 9.63 -13.05 -58.92
C GLN A 540 10.76 -12.42 -59.76
N PRO A 541 11.36 -11.31 -59.29
CA PRO A 541 12.36 -10.54 -60.03
C PRO A 541 13.61 -11.36 -60.37
N GLU A 542 14.00 -12.27 -59.49
CA GLU A 542 15.09 -13.22 -59.69
C GLU A 542 14.92 -14.10 -60.95
N GLN A 543 13.68 -14.34 -61.41
CA GLN A 543 13.40 -15.12 -62.62
C GLN A 543 13.80 -14.38 -63.89
N MET A 544 14.02 -13.06 -63.84
CA MET A 544 14.42 -12.24 -64.99
C MET A 544 15.67 -12.80 -65.67
N LYS A 545 16.65 -13.25 -64.87
CA LYS A 545 17.89 -13.87 -65.39
C LYS A 545 17.66 -15.23 -66.02
N VAL A 546 16.76 -16.03 -65.45
CA VAL A 546 16.40 -17.36 -65.97
C VAL A 546 15.71 -17.21 -67.33
N PHE A 547 14.82 -16.22 -67.45
CA PHE A 547 14.18 -15.91 -68.72
C PHE A 547 15.14 -15.28 -69.74
N ASP A 548 16.11 -14.46 -69.31
CA ASP A 548 17.17 -13.95 -70.19
C ASP A 548 17.95 -15.09 -70.86
N GLU A 549 18.43 -16.06 -70.08
CA GLU A 549 19.14 -17.25 -70.59
C GLU A 549 18.27 -18.06 -71.54
N MET A 550 16.98 -18.22 -71.22
CA MET A 550 16.03 -18.96 -72.06
C MET A 550 15.69 -18.23 -73.36
N PHE A 551 15.59 -16.90 -73.32
CA PHE A 551 15.27 -16.06 -74.47
C PHE A 551 16.44 -15.91 -75.44
N GLU A 552 17.69 -15.97 -74.97
CA GLU A 552 18.86 -16.06 -75.85
C GLU A 552 18.82 -17.32 -76.74
N VAL A 553 18.36 -18.46 -76.21
CA VAL A 553 18.25 -19.72 -76.96
C VAL A 553 17.09 -19.70 -77.95
N LEU A 554 16.00 -19.01 -77.62
CA LEU A 554 14.80 -18.90 -78.46
C LEU A 554 14.91 -17.84 -79.56
N LYS A 555 15.98 -17.04 -79.54
CA LYS A 555 16.29 -16.04 -80.54
C LYS A 555 16.49 -16.75 -81.89
N LYS A 556 15.62 -16.46 -82.87
CA LYS A 556 15.69 -17.12 -84.20
C LYS A 556 17.08 -16.90 -84.83
N PRO A 557 17.74 -17.94 -85.37
CA PRO A 557 18.87 -17.74 -86.26
C PRO A 557 18.40 -17.02 -87.52
N GLU A 558 19.19 -16.07 -88.03
CA GLU A 558 18.96 -15.51 -89.36
C GLU A 558 18.88 -16.64 -90.39
N LEU A 559 17.81 -16.62 -91.22
CA LEU A 559 17.63 -17.57 -92.30
C LEU A 559 18.78 -17.46 -93.30
N THR A 560 19.72 -18.40 -93.27
CA THR A 560 20.51 -18.79 -94.44
C THR A 560 19.97 -20.09 -95.01
N LYS A 561 19.53 -19.98 -96.28
CA LYS A 561 18.99 -21.01 -97.18
C LYS A 561 19.69 -22.37 -97.06
N GLN A 562 18.93 -23.43 -96.80
CA GLN A 562 18.70 -24.55 -97.74
C GLN A 562 17.71 -25.56 -97.13
N ILE A 563 16.86 -26.09 -98.00
CA ILE A 563 15.78 -27.03 -97.69
C ILE A 563 16.36 -28.45 -97.54
N SER A 564 15.92 -29.20 -96.52
CA SER A 564 15.73 -30.66 -96.61
C SER A 564 14.58 -31.13 -95.72
N GLU A 565 13.70 -31.97 -96.26
CA GLU A 565 12.43 -32.45 -95.69
C GLU A 565 12.55 -33.42 -94.48
N SER A 566 13.60 -33.33 -93.65
CA SER A 566 13.78 -34.19 -92.48
C SER A 566 13.55 -33.52 -91.12
N GLU A 567 13.20 -32.23 -91.07
CA GLU A 567 13.13 -31.46 -89.81
C GLU A 567 11.71 -30.99 -89.42
N VAL A 568 10.66 -31.56 -90.04
CA VAL A 568 9.27 -31.28 -89.62
C VAL A 568 8.92 -31.98 -88.29
N ASP A 569 9.71 -32.98 -87.88
CA ASP A 569 9.46 -33.75 -86.65
C ASP A 569 10.06 -33.08 -85.39
N ASP A 570 11.26 -32.50 -85.49
CA ASP A 570 11.95 -31.90 -84.34
C ASP A 570 11.30 -30.61 -83.83
N SER A 571 10.69 -29.80 -84.71
CA SER A 571 9.97 -28.58 -84.28
C SER A 571 8.69 -28.89 -83.48
N LYS A 572 8.03 -30.02 -83.78
CA LYS A 572 6.88 -30.51 -83.01
C LYS A 572 7.31 -31.02 -81.65
N VAL A 573 8.38 -31.83 -81.61
CA VAL A 573 8.95 -32.40 -80.38
C VAL A 573 9.49 -31.31 -79.45
N LEU A 574 10.10 -30.25 -79.98
CA LEU A 574 10.53 -29.07 -79.21
C LEU A 574 9.35 -28.26 -78.67
N SER A 575 8.29 -28.06 -79.47
CA SER A 575 7.10 -27.35 -79.01
C SER A 575 6.37 -28.09 -77.87
N GLU A 576 6.36 -29.43 -77.91
CA GLU A 576 5.76 -30.28 -76.88
C GLU A 576 6.60 -30.31 -75.60
N LYS A 577 7.94 -30.35 -75.72
CA LYS A 577 8.85 -30.24 -74.56
C LYS A 577 8.77 -28.88 -73.88
N VAL A 578 8.61 -27.81 -74.66
CA VAL A 578 8.41 -26.46 -74.13
C VAL A 578 7.04 -26.33 -73.45
N GLN A 579 5.97 -26.90 -74.00
CA GLN A 579 4.67 -26.96 -73.33
C GLN A 579 4.71 -27.79 -72.03
N ALA A 580 5.48 -28.88 -72.00
CA ALA A 580 5.69 -29.70 -70.81
C ALA A 580 6.50 -28.98 -69.73
N ALA A 581 7.55 -28.25 -70.11
CA ALA A 581 8.34 -27.44 -69.18
C ALA A 581 7.55 -26.25 -68.62
N VAL A 582 6.72 -25.62 -69.45
CA VAL A 582 5.80 -24.55 -69.02
C VAL A 582 4.76 -25.10 -68.03
N LYS A 583 4.17 -26.28 -68.29
CA LYS A 583 3.26 -26.94 -67.33
C LYS A 583 3.93 -27.27 -65.99
N MET A 584 5.19 -27.71 -65.99
CA MET A 584 5.93 -27.98 -64.76
C MET A 584 6.28 -26.72 -63.96
N LEU A 585 6.45 -25.58 -64.62
CA LEU A 585 6.83 -24.32 -63.98
C LEU A 585 5.62 -23.47 -63.55
N THR A 586 4.45 -23.60 -64.19
CA THR A 586 3.23 -22.84 -63.85
C THR A 586 2.34 -23.52 -62.83
N GLY A 587 2.66 -24.76 -62.40
CA GLY A 587 1.93 -25.46 -61.33
C GLY A 587 0.48 -25.85 -61.66
N GLU A 588 0.04 -25.76 -62.92
CA GLU A 588 -1.28 -26.24 -63.35
C GLU A 588 -1.24 -27.76 -63.54
N ASN A 589 -1.48 -28.49 -62.45
CA ASN A 589 -1.96 -29.88 -62.52
C ASN A 589 -3.49 -29.85 -62.41
N GLU A 590 -4.18 -30.52 -63.34
CA GLU A 590 -5.63 -30.78 -63.29
C GLU A 590 -6.08 -31.47 -62.00
#